data_AF-A0A431IBN7-F1
#
_entry.id   AF-A0A431IBN7-F1
#
_cell.length_a   1.000
_cell.length_b   1.000
_cell.length_c   1.000
_cell.angle_alpha   90.00
_cell.angle_beta   90.00
_cell.angle_gamma   90.00
#
_symmetry.space_group_name_H-M   'P 1'
#
loop_
_entity.id
_entity.type
_entity.pdbx_description
1 polymer ?
#
loop_
_entity_poly.entity_id
_entity_poly.type
_entity_poly.pdbx_seq_one_letter_code
_entity_poly.pdbx_strand_id
1 'polypeptide(L)'
;MAPSTTTAPPIRAHAAPGSPVVLRHRRAVARWALASGRPVHRDALAAIIGARADSLSAPADLDGPTAWVGEQIGELLWGDISSWCGERSARVPEPDDIARTLHTYLRYLSAHRLLAAGSDPVTLLRRAIADYGGDRGRRRHPSTGRRVAPVV
;
A
#
# COMPACT_ATOMS: atom_id res chain seq x y z
N MET A 1 -27.56 -23.10 19.77
CA MET A 1 -27.98 -21.77 19.28
C MET A 1 -26.72 -20.93 19.16
N ALA A 2 -26.11 -20.85 17.97
CA ALA A 2 -24.86 -20.12 17.77
C ALA A 2 -25.16 -18.61 17.76
N PRO A 3 -24.36 -17.75 18.41
CA PRO A 3 -24.56 -16.32 18.33
C PRO A 3 -24.24 -15.87 16.90
N SER A 4 -25.24 -15.35 16.19
CA SER A 4 -25.05 -14.63 14.95
C SER A 4 -24.24 -13.38 15.25
N THR A 5 -22.93 -13.42 15.00
CA THR A 5 -22.10 -12.22 14.97
C THR A 5 -22.56 -11.39 13.78
N THR A 6 -23.44 -10.41 14.03
CA THR A 6 -23.72 -9.33 13.09
C THR A 6 -22.42 -8.55 12.92
N THR A 7 -21.58 -8.97 11.98
CA THR A 7 -20.38 -8.22 11.58
C THR A 7 -20.88 -6.94 10.93
N ALA A 8 -20.62 -5.80 11.58
CA ALA A 8 -20.90 -4.49 11.01
C ALA A 8 -20.30 -4.38 9.60
N PRO A 9 -20.99 -3.73 8.65
CA PRO A 9 -20.48 -3.61 7.29
C PRO A 9 -19.11 -2.94 7.30
N PRO A 10 -18.17 -3.37 6.43
CA PRO A 10 -16.83 -2.83 6.43
C PRO A 10 -16.85 -1.35 6.10
N ILE A 11 -16.07 -0.58 6.84
CA ILE A 11 -15.94 0.86 6.62
C ILE A 11 -15.12 1.13 5.34
N ARG A 12 -15.19 2.37 4.85
CA ARG A 12 -14.29 2.84 3.79
C ARG A 12 -12.87 3.01 4.36
N ALA A 13 -11.84 2.60 3.62
CA ALA A 13 -10.45 2.72 4.06
C ALA A 13 -10.05 4.17 4.40
N HIS A 14 -10.60 5.16 3.67
CA HIS A 14 -10.35 6.57 3.98
C HIS A 14 -11.04 7.09 5.24
N ALA A 15 -12.02 6.36 5.77
CA ALA A 15 -12.71 6.66 7.03
C ALA A 15 -12.03 6.00 8.24
N ALA A 16 -11.08 5.09 8.02
CA ALA A 16 -10.34 4.46 9.10
C ALA A 16 -9.50 5.50 9.87
N PRO A 17 -9.41 5.36 11.21
CA PRO A 17 -8.63 6.27 12.04
C PRO A 17 -7.15 6.22 11.65
N GLY A 18 -6.49 7.36 11.74
CA GLY A 18 -5.06 7.49 11.42
C GLY A 18 -4.45 8.67 12.16
N SER A 19 -3.14 8.65 12.31
CA SER A 19 -2.42 9.75 12.97
C SER A 19 -2.59 11.07 12.21
N PRO A 20 -2.48 12.23 12.89
CA PRO A 20 -2.57 13.53 12.21
C PRO A 20 -1.58 13.69 11.07
N VAL A 21 -0.38 13.10 11.19
CA VAL A 21 0.65 13.09 10.16
C VAL A 21 0.18 12.32 8.92
N VAL A 22 -0.35 11.10 9.10
CA VAL A 22 -0.89 10.29 8.01
C VAL A 22 -2.02 11.03 7.29
N LEU A 23 -2.94 11.66 8.04
CA LEU A 23 -4.03 12.43 7.46
C LEU A 23 -3.55 13.66 6.69
N ARG A 24 -2.53 14.38 7.21
CA ARG A 24 -1.89 15.50 6.52
C ARG A 24 -1.22 15.05 5.24
N HIS A 25 -0.44 13.99 5.28
CA HIS A 25 0.27 13.44 4.11
C HIS A 25 -0.71 13.00 3.02
N ARG A 26 -1.77 12.26 3.39
CA ARG A 26 -2.87 11.89 2.47
C ARG A 26 -3.47 13.11 1.77
N ARG A 27 -3.74 14.19 2.53
CA ARG A 27 -4.27 15.44 1.96
C ARG A 27 -3.26 16.11 1.03
N ALA A 28 -1.97 16.11 1.35
CA ALA A 28 -0.93 16.67 0.50
C ALA A 28 -0.85 15.94 -0.85
N VAL A 29 -0.80 14.61 -0.83
CA VAL A 29 -0.77 13.78 -2.05
C VAL A 29 -2.02 14.01 -2.90
N ALA A 30 -3.21 14.01 -2.28
CA ALA A 30 -4.48 14.21 -2.99
C ALA A 30 -4.55 15.59 -3.67
N ARG A 31 -4.11 16.66 -2.99
CA ARG A 31 -4.08 18.01 -3.57
C ARG A 31 -3.09 18.10 -4.72
N TRP A 32 -1.89 17.56 -4.56
CA TRP A 32 -0.89 17.54 -5.63
C TRP A 32 -1.38 16.77 -6.85
N ALA A 33 -2.00 15.60 -6.65
CA ALA A 33 -2.52 14.79 -7.73
C ALA A 33 -3.61 15.51 -8.51
N LEU A 34 -4.53 16.18 -7.80
CA LEU A 34 -5.56 17.01 -8.41
C LEU A 34 -4.96 18.16 -9.22
N ALA A 35 -4.01 18.91 -8.65
CA ALA A 35 -3.32 20.00 -9.35
C ALA A 35 -2.52 19.52 -10.57
N SER A 36 -2.02 18.28 -10.53
CA SER A 36 -1.26 17.66 -11.61
C SER A 36 -2.13 16.94 -12.66
N GLY A 37 -3.46 16.97 -12.52
CA GLY A 37 -4.40 16.29 -13.41
C GLY A 37 -4.32 14.76 -13.35
N ARG A 38 -4.06 14.19 -12.17
CA ARG A 38 -3.77 12.75 -12.00
C ARG A 38 -4.82 12.03 -11.18
N PRO A 39 -5.26 10.83 -11.62
CA PRO A 39 -6.24 10.06 -10.88
C PRO A 39 -5.61 9.49 -9.60
N VAL A 40 -6.40 9.55 -8.52
CA VAL A 40 -6.11 8.95 -7.22
C VAL A 40 -7.43 8.41 -6.67
N HIS A 41 -7.46 7.12 -6.33
CA HIS A 41 -8.60 6.55 -5.62
C HIS A 41 -8.43 6.79 -4.12
N ARG A 42 -9.43 7.43 -3.48
CA ARG A 42 -9.33 7.88 -2.08
C ARG A 42 -9.09 6.73 -1.09
N ASP A 43 -9.80 5.61 -1.25
CA ASP A 43 -9.60 4.42 -0.40
C ASP A 43 -8.24 3.76 -0.64
N ALA A 44 -7.82 3.58 -1.90
CA ALA A 44 -6.49 3.08 -2.25
C ALA A 44 -5.38 3.94 -1.66
N LEU A 45 -5.49 5.28 -1.76
CA LEU A 45 -4.52 6.19 -1.18
C LEU A 45 -4.43 6.03 0.34
N ALA A 46 -5.60 5.90 1.00
CA ALA A 46 -5.64 5.70 2.44
C ALA A 46 -4.98 4.39 2.86
N ALA A 47 -5.28 3.30 2.14
CA ALA A 47 -4.73 1.98 2.42
C ALA A 47 -3.22 1.92 2.14
N ILE A 48 -2.74 2.47 1.02
CA ILE A 48 -1.31 2.53 0.67
C ILE A 48 -0.53 3.31 1.73
N ILE A 49 -0.95 4.54 2.04
CA ILE A 49 -0.23 5.37 3.02
C ILE A 49 -0.36 4.79 4.42
N GLY A 50 -1.51 4.20 4.75
CA GLY A 50 -1.74 3.56 6.05
C GLY A 50 -0.82 2.36 6.27
N ALA A 51 -0.83 1.41 5.33
CA ALA A 51 0.03 0.23 5.37
C ALA A 51 1.51 0.63 5.39
N ARG A 52 1.90 1.63 4.58
CA ARG A 52 3.27 2.15 4.60
C ARG A 52 3.63 2.82 5.92
N ALA A 53 2.71 3.55 6.55
CA ALA A 53 2.98 4.18 7.84
C ALA A 53 3.27 3.15 8.93
N ASP A 54 2.52 2.04 8.92
CA ASP A 54 2.67 0.96 9.90
C ASP A 54 3.98 0.16 9.69
N SER A 55 4.55 0.18 8.48
CA SER A 55 5.85 -0.44 8.18
C SER A 55 7.05 0.47 8.51
N LEU A 56 6.83 1.74 8.85
CA LEU A 56 7.89 2.71 9.17
C LEU A 56 8.13 2.77 10.68
N SER A 57 9.36 3.12 11.08
CA SER A 57 9.71 3.30 12.49
C SER A 57 8.90 4.41 13.16
N ALA A 58 8.62 5.51 12.43
CA ALA A 58 7.75 6.57 12.89
C ALA A 58 6.84 7.09 11.76
N PRO A 59 5.57 7.46 12.04
CA PRO A 59 4.70 8.09 11.04
C PRO A 59 5.23 9.42 10.51
N ALA A 60 6.08 10.10 11.27
CA ALA A 60 6.75 11.34 10.85
C ALA A 60 7.67 11.13 9.64
N ASP A 61 8.17 9.92 9.45
CA ASP A 61 9.08 9.57 8.35
C ASP A 61 8.38 9.64 6.98
N LEU A 62 7.03 9.61 6.94
CA LEU A 62 6.27 9.81 5.70
C LEU A 62 6.53 11.16 5.02
N ASP A 63 6.79 12.20 5.79
CA ASP A 63 7.07 13.54 5.26
C ASP A 63 8.58 13.74 4.96
N GLY A 64 9.42 12.75 5.32
CA GLY A 64 10.84 12.72 5.02
C GLY A 64 11.17 11.79 3.84
N PRO A 65 12.45 11.75 3.44
CA PRO A 65 12.91 10.78 2.44
C PRO A 65 12.72 9.35 2.96
N THR A 66 11.99 8.52 2.21
CA THR A 66 11.80 7.11 2.52
C THR A 66 12.35 6.23 1.40
N ALA A 67 13.00 5.13 1.77
CA ALA A 67 13.56 4.19 0.80
C ALA A 67 12.44 3.31 0.22
N TRP A 68 12.34 3.23 -1.10
CA TRP A 68 11.42 2.33 -1.80
C TRP A 68 12.20 1.38 -2.71
N VAL A 69 12.01 0.08 -2.52
CA VAL A 69 12.57 -0.95 -3.40
C VAL A 69 11.47 -1.86 -3.94
N GLY A 70 11.73 -2.56 -5.04
CA GLY A 70 10.74 -3.41 -5.72
C GLY A 70 10.15 -4.51 -4.84
N GLU A 71 10.93 -5.07 -3.92
CA GLU A 71 10.46 -6.08 -2.95
C GLU A 71 9.38 -5.51 -2.03
N GLN A 72 9.60 -4.30 -1.48
CA GLN A 72 8.61 -3.61 -0.64
C GLN A 72 7.32 -3.27 -1.40
N ILE A 73 7.41 -2.99 -2.70
CA ILE A 73 6.21 -2.83 -3.55
C ILE A 73 5.42 -4.14 -3.60
N GLY A 74 6.12 -5.27 -3.72
CA GLY A 74 5.51 -6.61 -3.69
C GLY A 74 4.82 -6.90 -2.36
N GLU A 75 5.53 -6.75 -1.25
CA GLU A 75 5.01 -6.95 0.12
C GLU A 75 3.76 -6.10 0.37
N LEU A 76 3.83 -4.80 0.02
CA LEU A 76 2.72 -3.86 0.17
C LEU A 76 1.47 -4.30 -0.62
N LEU A 77 1.66 -4.70 -1.88
CA LEU A 77 0.57 -5.04 -2.80
C LEU A 77 -0.07 -6.39 -2.48
N TRP A 78 0.67 -7.33 -1.90
CA TRP A 78 0.22 -8.68 -1.62
C TRP A 78 -0.29 -8.87 -0.19
N GLY A 79 0.34 -8.22 0.80
CA GLY A 79 0.06 -8.45 2.22
C GLY A 79 -0.41 -7.20 2.94
N ASP A 80 0.43 -6.17 2.99
CA ASP A 80 0.28 -5.10 3.98
C ASP A 80 -1.02 -4.31 3.83
N ILE A 81 -1.43 -4.02 2.59
CA ILE A 81 -2.71 -3.35 2.33
C ILE A 81 -3.89 -4.18 2.84
N SER A 82 -3.86 -5.49 2.61
CA SER A 82 -4.93 -6.40 3.05
C SER A 82 -4.95 -6.53 4.57
N SER A 83 -3.78 -6.66 5.22
CA SER A 83 -3.66 -6.71 6.68
C SER A 83 -4.17 -5.41 7.30
N TRP A 84 -3.68 -4.27 6.82
CA TRP A 84 -4.04 -2.95 7.31
C TRP A 84 -5.54 -2.69 7.22
N CYS A 85 -6.17 -3.07 6.10
CA CYS A 85 -7.61 -3.00 5.93
C CYS A 85 -8.36 -3.94 6.89
N GLY A 86 -7.90 -5.18 7.04
CA GLY A 86 -8.52 -6.18 7.91
C GLY A 86 -8.54 -5.75 9.38
N GLU A 87 -7.41 -5.26 9.91
CA GLU A 87 -7.27 -4.77 11.29
C GLU A 87 -8.23 -3.61 11.61
N ARG A 88 -8.63 -2.85 10.58
CA ARG A 88 -9.49 -1.66 10.71
C ARG A 88 -10.91 -1.91 10.26
N SER A 89 -11.27 -3.17 9.98
CA SER A 89 -12.57 -3.55 9.40
C SER A 89 -12.92 -2.73 8.16
N ALA A 90 -11.93 -2.38 7.36
CA ALA A 90 -12.06 -1.56 6.17
C ALA A 90 -12.12 -2.41 4.91
N ARG A 91 -12.89 -1.97 3.91
CA ARG A 91 -12.93 -2.62 2.60
C ARG A 91 -11.57 -2.46 1.90
N VAL A 92 -11.00 -3.57 1.45
CA VAL A 92 -9.81 -3.59 0.58
C VAL A 92 -10.18 -2.98 -0.78
N PRO A 93 -9.45 -1.96 -1.27
CA PRO A 93 -9.69 -1.37 -2.58
C PRO A 93 -9.37 -2.35 -3.72
N GLU A 94 -9.93 -2.12 -4.91
CA GLU A 94 -9.69 -2.98 -6.07
C GLU A 94 -8.20 -2.94 -6.49
N PRO A 95 -7.62 -4.04 -6.98
CA PRO A 95 -6.21 -4.11 -7.36
C PRO A 95 -5.78 -3.01 -8.34
N ASP A 96 -6.62 -2.73 -9.35
CA ASP A 96 -6.34 -1.70 -10.36
C ASP A 96 -6.30 -0.28 -9.77
N ASP A 97 -7.17 0.00 -8.81
CA ASP A 97 -7.20 1.28 -8.10
C ASP A 97 -5.98 1.45 -7.21
N ILE A 98 -5.54 0.36 -6.56
CA ILE A 98 -4.31 0.33 -5.79
C ILE A 98 -3.11 0.59 -6.69
N ALA A 99 -2.95 -0.16 -7.77
CA ALA A 99 -1.82 -0.01 -8.69
C ALA A 99 -1.75 1.39 -9.32
N ARG A 100 -2.88 1.92 -9.80
CA ARG A 100 -2.96 3.27 -10.37
C ARG A 100 -2.64 4.34 -9.33
N THR A 101 -3.15 4.20 -8.12
CA THR A 101 -2.91 5.17 -7.04
C THR A 101 -1.47 5.11 -6.54
N LEU A 102 -0.89 3.92 -6.42
CA LEU A 102 0.51 3.72 -6.05
C LEU A 102 1.45 4.33 -7.08
N HIS A 103 1.15 4.17 -8.38
CA HIS A 103 1.86 4.89 -9.44
C HIS A 103 1.81 6.41 -9.25
N THR A 104 0.64 6.97 -8.95
CA THR A 104 0.52 8.41 -8.69
C THR A 104 1.30 8.82 -7.43
N TYR A 105 1.28 7.99 -6.39
CA TYR A 105 1.98 8.24 -5.14
C TYR A 105 3.51 8.23 -5.30
N LEU A 106 4.08 7.26 -5.99
CA LEU A 106 5.53 7.25 -6.27
C LEU A 106 5.98 8.47 -7.08
N ARG A 107 5.13 8.94 -8.01
CA ARG A 107 5.41 10.17 -8.76
C ARG A 107 5.33 11.41 -7.87
N TYR A 108 4.43 11.43 -6.88
CA TYR A 108 4.40 12.48 -5.86
C TYR A 108 5.72 12.50 -5.09
N LEU A 109 6.17 11.34 -4.57
CA LEU A 109 7.42 11.24 -3.82
C LEU A 109 8.62 11.70 -4.65
N SER A 110 8.70 11.26 -5.90
CA SER A 110 9.74 11.68 -6.84
C SER A 110 9.73 13.21 -7.07
N ALA A 111 8.56 13.80 -7.32
CA ALA A 111 8.44 15.24 -7.57
C ALA A 111 8.86 16.10 -6.36
N HIS A 112 8.68 15.59 -5.15
CA HIS A 112 9.04 16.29 -3.91
C HIS A 112 10.38 15.85 -3.31
N ARG A 113 11.16 15.04 -4.04
CA ARG A 113 12.46 14.51 -3.58
C ARG A 113 12.36 13.74 -2.24
N LEU A 114 11.25 13.03 -2.04
CA LEU A 114 10.97 12.21 -0.86
C LEU A 114 11.36 10.73 -1.04
N LEU A 115 12.04 10.39 -2.15
CA LEU A 115 12.68 9.10 -2.32
C LEU A 115 14.09 9.18 -1.72
N ALA A 116 14.37 8.39 -0.69
CA ALA A 116 15.67 8.37 -0.04
C ALA A 116 16.76 7.79 -0.95
N ALA A 117 18.02 8.10 -0.64
CA ALA A 117 19.17 7.37 -1.18
C ALA A 117 19.02 5.87 -0.86
N GLY A 118 19.20 5.02 -1.88
CA GLY A 118 18.93 3.58 -1.79
C GLY A 118 17.53 3.16 -2.25
N SER A 119 16.68 4.09 -2.68
CA SER A 119 15.47 3.73 -3.43
C SER A 119 15.83 3.21 -4.82
N ASP A 120 15.09 2.21 -5.28
CA ASP A 120 15.16 1.79 -6.68
C ASP A 120 14.77 2.94 -7.62
N PRO A 121 15.34 2.98 -8.84
CA PRO A 121 14.87 3.89 -9.88
C PRO A 121 13.35 3.78 -10.07
N VAL A 122 12.70 4.93 -10.27
CA VAL A 122 11.24 4.99 -10.47
C VAL A 122 10.76 4.07 -11.59
N THR A 123 11.59 3.82 -12.61
CA THR A 123 11.29 2.85 -13.68
C THR A 123 11.18 1.41 -13.18
N LEU A 124 12.05 0.98 -12.26
CA LEU A 124 11.99 -0.34 -11.64
C LEU A 124 10.78 -0.46 -10.69
N LEU A 125 10.52 0.59 -9.90
CA LEU A 125 9.34 0.60 -9.03
C LEU A 125 8.02 0.50 -9.83
N ARG A 126 7.94 1.19 -10.97
CA ARG A 126 6.78 1.08 -11.88
C ARG A 126 6.65 -0.32 -12.48
N ARG A 127 7.77 -0.96 -12.82
CA ARG A 127 7.77 -2.35 -13.29
C ARG A 127 7.29 -3.30 -12.20
N ALA A 128 7.76 -3.14 -10.96
CA ALA A 128 7.28 -3.92 -9.83
C ALA A 128 5.77 -3.76 -9.63
N ILE A 129 5.22 -2.54 -9.75
CA ILE A 129 3.77 -2.33 -9.69
C ILE A 129 3.04 -3.10 -10.79
N ALA A 130 3.57 -3.16 -12.01
CA ALA A 130 2.96 -3.95 -13.08
C ALA A 130 3.07 -5.47 -12.83
N ASP A 131 4.20 -5.93 -12.31
CA ASP A 131 4.47 -7.34 -12.04
C ASP A 131 3.62 -7.89 -10.88
N TYR A 132 3.43 -7.09 -9.82
CA TYR A 132 2.69 -7.47 -8.61
C TYR A 132 1.24 -6.97 -8.56
N GLY A 133 0.91 -5.89 -9.27
CA GLY A 133 -0.43 -5.30 -9.32
C GLY A 133 -1.37 -5.97 -10.33
N GLY A 134 -0.85 -6.83 -11.20
CA GLY A 134 -1.65 -7.67 -12.08
C GLY A 134 -2.47 -8.73 -11.33
N ASP A 135 -3.44 -9.32 -12.04
CA ASP A 135 -4.43 -10.31 -11.59
C ASP A 135 -3.93 -11.23 -10.45
N ARG A 136 -4.24 -10.84 -9.20
CA ARG A 136 -3.89 -11.57 -7.97
C ARG A 136 -4.38 -13.03 -7.99
N GLY A 137 -5.33 -13.35 -8.87
CA GLY A 137 -5.86 -14.71 -9.05
C GLY A 137 -4.93 -15.67 -9.82
N ARG A 138 -3.95 -15.19 -10.60
CA ARG A 138 -3.14 -16.07 -11.48
C ARG A 138 -1.74 -16.38 -10.98
N ARG A 139 -1.22 -15.63 -10.01
CA ARG A 139 0.11 -15.87 -9.45
C ARG A 139 -0.01 -16.33 -8.01
N ARG A 140 -0.40 -17.60 -7.82
CA ARG A 140 -0.01 -18.32 -6.59
C ARG A 140 1.51 -18.26 -6.55
N HIS A 141 2.06 -17.70 -5.48
CA HIS A 141 3.49 -17.87 -5.18
C HIS A 141 3.82 -19.37 -5.25
N PRO A 142 4.98 -19.77 -5.78
CA PRO A 142 5.54 -21.03 -5.35
C PRO A 142 5.77 -20.89 -3.86
N SER A 143 4.83 -21.38 -3.05
CA SER A 143 4.94 -21.42 -1.60
C SER A 143 6.33 -21.92 -1.28
N THR A 144 7.09 -21.09 -0.56
CA THR A 144 8.41 -21.35 -0.02
C THR A 144 8.54 -22.85 0.23
N GLY A 145 9.37 -23.51 -0.57
CA GLY A 145 9.50 -24.95 -0.56
C GLY A 145 9.72 -25.42 0.87
N ARG A 146 8.72 -26.15 1.40
CA ARG A 146 8.85 -26.93 2.61
C ARG A 146 9.99 -27.92 2.35
N ARG A 147 11.21 -27.55 2.75
CA ARG A 147 12.32 -28.51 2.91
C ARG A 147 11.87 -29.49 3.99
N VAL A 148 11.29 -30.59 3.54
CA VAL A 148 11.22 -31.81 4.35
C VAL A 148 12.66 -32.22 4.55
N ALA A 149 13.15 -32.11 5.79
CA ALA A 149 14.44 -32.67 6.17
C ALA A 149 14.40 -34.19 5.91
N PRO A 150 15.43 -34.79 5.28
CA PRO A 150 15.53 -36.23 5.20
C PRO A 150 15.80 -36.78 6.60
N VAL A 151 14.92 -37.69 7.04
CA VAL A 151 15.20 -38.59 8.15
C VAL A 151 16.33 -39.51 7.71
N VAL A 152 17.43 -39.51 8.46
CA VAL A 152 18.45 -40.56 8.47
C VAL A 152 18.44 -41.17 9.85
#